data_AF-B9TSF6-F1
#
_entry.id   AF-B9TSF6-F1
#
_cell.length_a   1.000
_cell.length_b   1.000
_cell.length_c   1.000
_cell.angle_alpha   90.00
_cell.angle_beta   90.00
_cell.angle_gamma   90.00
#
_symmetry.space_group_name_H-M   'P 1'
#
loop_
_entity.id
_entity.type
_entity.pdbx_description
1 polymer ?
#
loop_
_entity_poly.entity_id
_entity_poly.type
_entity_poly.pdbx_seq_one_letter_code
_entity_poly.pdbx_strand_id
1 'polypeptide(L)' 'MKDQHDKRTGNLLATPNAIRQARFAEQQRAMGRKARKIWATDAEAEALRLYIEELRAAQDGENSPASA' A
#
# COMPACT_ATOMS: atom_id res chain seq x y z
N MET A 1 -7.11 -20.44 25.44
CA MET A 1 -8.00 -20.80 24.31
C MET A 1 -8.63 -19.50 23.82
N LYS A 2 -8.28 -19.03 22.61
CA LYS A 2 -8.92 -17.83 22.02
C LYS A 2 -10.23 -18.29 21.39
N ASP A 3 -11.35 -17.80 21.91
CA ASP A 3 -12.67 -18.07 21.35
C ASP A 3 -12.79 -17.38 19.97
N GLN A 4 -13.18 -18.11 18.94
CA GLN A 4 -13.38 -17.58 17.58
C GLN A 4 -14.56 -16.60 17.50
N HIS A 5 -15.47 -16.62 18.47
CA HIS A 5 -16.66 -15.75 18.50
C HIS A 5 -16.47 -14.51 19.37
N ASP A 6 -15.30 -14.38 20.02
CA ASP A 6 -15.00 -13.23 20.85
C ASP A 6 -14.58 -12.01 20.01
N LYS A 7 -15.60 -11.34 19.47
CA LYS A 7 -15.45 -10.05 18.78
C LYS A 7 -15.39 -8.86 19.75
N ARG A 8 -15.60 -9.08 21.07
CA ARG A 8 -15.68 -8.02 22.08
C ARG A 8 -14.34 -7.74 22.75
N THR A 9 -13.57 -8.76 23.09
CA THR A 9 -12.31 -8.59 23.84
C THR A 9 -11.11 -8.27 22.93
N GLY A 10 -11.20 -8.57 21.62
CA GLY A 10 -10.14 -8.25 20.65
C GLY A 10 -9.91 -6.75 20.46
N ASN A 11 -10.89 -5.91 20.79
CA ASN A 11 -10.87 -4.46 20.60
C ASN A 11 -10.71 -3.68 21.91
N LEU A 12 -10.65 -4.36 23.06
CA LEU A 12 -10.64 -3.73 24.38
C LEU A 12 -9.39 -2.87 24.63
N LEU A 13 -8.29 -3.20 23.95
CA LEU A 13 -6.99 -2.51 24.03
C LEU A 13 -6.67 -1.71 22.75
N ALA A 14 -7.56 -1.71 21.76
CA ALA A 14 -7.32 -1.00 20.52
C ALA A 14 -7.60 0.48 20.71
N THR A 15 -6.62 1.32 20.40
CA THR A 15 -6.85 2.76 20.36
C THR A 15 -7.88 3.09 19.27
N PRO A 16 -8.66 4.18 19.40
CA PRO A 16 -9.58 4.62 18.36
C PRO A 16 -8.93 4.75 16.97
N ASN A 17 -7.64 5.07 16.94
CA ASN A 17 -6.87 5.13 15.70
C ASN A 17 -6.64 3.75 15.06
N ALA A 18 -6.30 2.73 15.86
CA ALA A 18 -6.14 1.37 15.38
C ALA A 18 -7.46 0.85 14.75
N ILE A 19 -8.60 1.18 15.35
CA ILE A 19 -9.93 0.83 14.81
C ILE A 19 -10.17 1.49 13.45
N ARG A 20 -9.85 2.79 13.30
CA ARG A 20 -9.99 3.49 12.02
C ARG A 20 -9.08 2.90 10.94
N GLN A 21 -7.83 2.57 11.28
CA GLN A 21 -6.88 1.96 10.36
C GLN A 21 -7.34 0.58 9.90
N ALA A 22 -7.88 -0.24 10.82
CA ALA A 22 -8.45 -1.54 10.48
C ALA A 22 -9.62 -1.41 9.50
N ARG A 23 -10.58 -0.51 9.78
CA ARG A 23 -11.72 -0.24 8.87
C ARG A 23 -11.28 0.24 7.50
N PHE A 24 -10.30 1.15 7.44
CA PHE A 24 -9.76 1.62 6.18
C PHE A 24 -9.13 0.45 5.40
N ALA A 25 -8.33 -0.39 6.07
CA ALA A 25 -7.71 -1.54 5.44
C ALA A 25 -8.74 -2.57 4.94
N GLU A 26 -9.84 -2.79 5.66
CA GLU A 26 -10.96 -3.62 5.22
C GLU A 26 -11.62 -3.06 3.96
N GLN A 27 -11.91 -1.75 3.92
CA GLN A 27 -12.48 -1.09 2.75
C GLN A 27 -11.56 -1.22 1.53
N GLN A 28 -10.25 -1.04 1.70
CA GLN A 28 -9.30 -1.18 0.59
C GLN A 28 -9.26 -2.62 0.05
N ARG A 29 -9.28 -3.63 0.94
CA ARG A 29 -9.37 -5.04 0.52
C ARG A 29 -10.68 -5.36 -0.21
N ALA A 30 -11.79 -4.79 0.24
CA ALA A 30 -13.09 -4.95 -0.42
C ALA A 30 -13.09 -4.37 -1.85
N MET A 31 -12.28 -3.34 -2.11
CA MET A 31 -12.04 -2.78 -3.45
C MET A 31 -11.01 -3.58 -4.29
N GLY A 32 -10.57 -4.76 -3.82
CA GLY A 32 -9.58 -5.58 -4.50
C GLY A 32 -8.14 -5.05 -4.41
N ARG A 33 -7.90 -4.05 -3.55
CA ARG A 33 -6.56 -3.47 -3.37
C ARG A 33 -5.75 -4.24 -2.33
N LYS A 34 -4.44 -4.25 -2.52
CA LYS A 34 -3.48 -4.89 -1.61
C LYS A 34 -2.64 -3.82 -0.92
N ALA A 35 -2.29 -4.08 0.34
CA ALA A 35 -1.38 -3.23 1.10
C ALA A 35 0.05 -3.44 0.60
N ARG A 36 0.58 -2.47 -0.14
CA ARG A 36 2.00 -2.37 -0.54
C ARG A 36 2.63 -1.16 0.16
N LYS A 37 3.51 -0.42 -0.54
CA LYS A 37 3.91 0.95 -0.12
C LYS A 37 2.73 1.93 -0.17
N ILE A 38 1.79 1.67 -1.08
CA ILE A 38 0.49 2.31 -1.18
C ILE A 38 -0.59 1.23 -1.32
N TRP A 39 -1.85 1.57 -1.06
CA TRP A 39 -2.99 0.70 -1.39
C TRP A 39 -3.32 0.81 -2.87
N ALA A 40 -3.12 -0.28 -3.60
CA ALA A 40 -3.36 -0.34 -5.04
C ALA A 40 -3.78 -1.75 -5.45
N THR A 41 -4.52 -1.84 -6.54
CA THR A 41 -4.73 -3.09 -7.28
C THR A 41 -3.42 -3.57 -7.90
N ASP A 42 -3.39 -4.82 -8.35
CA ASP A 42 -2.19 -5.35 -9.00
C ASP A 42 -1.86 -4.61 -10.29
N ALA A 43 -2.89 -4.21 -11.06
CA ALA A 43 -2.72 -3.43 -12.29
C ALA A 43 -2.23 -2.00 -12.04
N GLU A 44 -2.86 -1.26 -11.10
CA GLU A 44 -2.43 0.09 -10.72
C GLU A 44 -0.97 0.09 -10.23
N ALA A 45 -0.59 -0.92 -9.47
CA ALA A 45 0.75 -0.98 -8.91
C ALA A 45 1.82 -1.39 -9.94
N GLU A 46 1.48 -2.19 -10.95
CA GLU A 46 2.38 -2.47 -12.08
C GLU A 46 2.53 -1.24 -12.97
N ALA A 47 1.44 -0.53 -13.28
CA ALA A 47 1.50 0.73 -14.02
C ALA A 47 2.39 1.77 -13.31
N LEU A 48 2.27 1.89 -11.99
CA LEU A 48 3.13 2.77 -11.21
C LEU A 48 4.61 2.34 -11.24
N ARG A 49 4.89 1.03 -11.19
CA ARG A 49 6.26 0.51 -11.30
C ARG A 49 6.91 0.92 -12.61
N LEU A 50 6.22 0.69 -13.73
CA LEU A 50 6.70 1.04 -15.07
C LEU A 50 6.91 2.55 -15.21
N TYR A 51 5.97 3.36 -14.71
CA TYR A 51 6.10 4.82 -14.76
C TYR A 51 7.32 5.33 -13.96
N ILE A 52 7.59 4.75 -12.80
CA ILE A 52 8.78 5.11 -12.01
C ILE A 52 10.07 4.68 -12.73
N GLU A 53 10.07 3.53 -13.40
CA GLU A 53 11.21 3.08 -14.21
C GLU A 53 11.48 4.04 -15.37
N GLU A 54 10.44 4.51 -16.08
CA GLU A 54 10.55 5.51 -17.13
C GLU A 54 11.12 6.84 -16.61
N LEU A 55 10.61 7.33 -15.48
CA LEU A 55 11.11 8.57 -14.87
C LEU A 55 12.59 8.47 -14.48
N ARG A 56 13.03 7.30 -13.99
CA ARG A 56 14.45 7.06 -13.67
C ARG A 56 15.30 7.03 -14.93
N ALA A 57 14.87 6.33 -15.96
CA ALA A 57 15.58 6.26 -17.24
C ALA A 57 15.73 7.64 -17.89
N ALA A 58 14.70 8.49 -17.82
CA ALA A 58 14.77 9.87 -18.30
C ALA A 58 15.79 10.72 -17.52
N GLN A 59 15.82 10.57 -16.19
CA GLN A 59 16.78 11.29 -15.33
C GLN A 59 18.23 10.85 -15.53
N ASP A 60 18.46 9.56 -15.76
CA ASP A 60 19.79 9.02 -16.04
C ASP A 60 20.32 9.45 -17.42
N GLY A 61 19.41 9.64 -18.39
CA GLY A 61 19.72 10.19 -19.71
C GLY A 61 20.10 11.68 -19.67
N GLU A 62 19.44 12.49 -18.83
CA GLU A 62 19.74 13.91 -18.65
C GLU A 62 21.02 14.17 -17.84
N ASN A 63 21.32 13.31 -16.85
CA ASN A 63 22.51 13.45 -15.99
C ASN A 63 23.76 12.70 -16.51
N SER A 64 23.70 12.09 -17.69
CA SER A 64 24.89 11.56 -18.33
C SER A 64 25.78 12.74 -18.74
N PRO A 65 26.99 12.91 -18.18
CA PRO A 65 27.90 13.95 -18.66
C PRO A 65 28.20 13.59 -20.11
N ALA A 66 27.77 14.46 -21.04
CA ALA A 66 28.18 14.38 -22.42
C ALA A 66 29.69 14.15 -22.43
N SER A 67 30.10 12.97 -22.91
CA SER A 67 31.51 12.61 -23.02
C SER A 67 32.19 13.68 -23.86
N ALA A 68 32.99 14.51 -23.21
CA ALA A 68 33.84 15.54 -23.80
C ALA A 68 35.29 15.26 -23.38
#